data_AF-A0A7W0ND18-F1
#
_entry.id   AF-A0A7W0ND18-F1
#
_cell.length_a   1.000
_cell.length_b   1.000
_cell.length_c   1.000
_cell.angle_alpha   90.00
_cell.angle_beta   90.00
_cell.angle_gamma   90.00
#
_symmetry.space_group_name_H-M   'P 1'
#
loop_
_entity.id
_entity.type
_entity.pdbx_description
1 polymer ?
#
loop_
_entity_poly.entity_id
_entity_poly.type
_entity_poly.pdbx_seq_one_letter_code
_entity_poly.pdbx_strand_id
1 'polypeptide(L)'
;MKRYHMVSTFVIAFALAALLGGGYLTGRAQDATPAAVTAPLVSGQVLGSGLPDAAPGEALGLRRTIFEPDGSVPLHMHPGALVLYVESGELTYTVLEGNVQIQRVATAGTPGPTEELGPGDETVLRAGD
;
A
#
# COMPACT_ATOMS: atom_id res chain seq x y z
N MET A 1 -76.87 -14.84 -9.03
CA MET A 1 -76.02 -13.74 -9.56
C MET A 1 -75.67 -12.72 -8.46
N LYS A 2 -75.01 -13.13 -7.35
CA LYS A 2 -74.60 -12.22 -6.26
C LYS A 2 -73.18 -12.46 -5.71
N ARG A 3 -72.52 -13.56 -6.12
CA ARG A 3 -71.19 -13.96 -5.61
C ARG A 3 -70.02 -13.31 -6.34
N TYR A 4 -70.21 -12.88 -7.60
CA TYR A 4 -69.16 -12.22 -8.39
C TYR A 4 -68.91 -10.75 -7.96
N HIS A 5 -69.93 -10.07 -7.41
CA HIS A 5 -69.78 -8.69 -6.95
C HIS A 5 -68.95 -8.58 -5.67
N MET A 6 -69.07 -9.52 -4.73
CA MET A 6 -68.32 -9.48 -3.47
C MET A 6 -66.82 -9.75 -3.64
N VAL A 7 -66.45 -10.64 -4.57
CA VAL A 7 -65.04 -10.91 -4.89
C VAL A 7 -64.41 -9.75 -5.68
N SER A 8 -65.15 -9.13 -6.60
CA SER A 8 -64.69 -7.93 -7.32
C SER A 8 -64.44 -6.73 -6.40
N THR A 9 -65.31 -6.47 -5.42
CA THR A 9 -65.12 -5.35 -4.49
C THR A 9 -63.90 -5.53 -3.58
N PHE A 10 -63.61 -6.75 -3.13
CA PHE A 10 -62.42 -7.03 -2.32
C PHE A 10 -61.11 -6.86 -3.09
N VAL A 11 -61.06 -7.30 -4.36
CA VAL A 11 -59.87 -7.16 -5.22
C VAL A 11 -59.60 -5.68 -5.56
N ILE A 12 -60.65 -4.91 -5.83
CA ILE A 12 -60.54 -3.47 -6.12
C ILE A 12 -60.08 -2.69 -4.88
N ALA A 13 -60.59 -3.02 -3.69
CA ALA A 13 -60.19 -2.37 -2.44
C ALA A 13 -58.71 -2.64 -2.09
N PHE A 14 -58.21 -3.86 -2.32
CA PHE A 14 -56.81 -4.22 -2.09
C PHE A 14 -55.87 -3.54 -3.10
N ALA A 15 -56.28 -3.44 -4.37
CA ALA A 15 -55.53 -2.73 -5.40
C ALA A 15 -55.45 -1.22 -5.11
N LEU A 16 -56.53 -0.60 -4.63
CA LEU A 16 -56.52 0.82 -4.23
C LEU A 16 -55.63 1.06 -2.99
N ALA A 17 -55.64 0.16 -2.01
CA ALA A 17 -54.78 0.29 -0.82
C ALA A 17 -53.29 0.16 -1.17
N ALA A 18 -52.93 -0.71 -2.12
CA ALA A 18 -51.57 -0.82 -2.63
C ALA A 18 -51.10 0.41 -3.43
N LEU A 19 -52.02 1.02 -4.20
CA LEU A 19 -51.76 2.25 -4.95
C LEU A 19 -51.58 3.49 -4.06
N LEU A 20 -52.26 3.55 -2.90
CA LEU A 20 -52.11 4.64 -1.93
C LEU A 20 -50.94 4.44 -0.96
N GLY A 21 -50.45 3.21 -0.78
CA GLY A 21 -49.31 2.89 0.10
C GLY A 21 -47.92 3.01 -0.53
N GLY A 22 -47.82 3.05 -1.87
CA GLY A 22 -46.54 3.04 -2.60
C GLY A 22 -45.79 4.38 -2.63
N GLY A 23 -46.36 5.46 -2.07
CA GLY A 23 -45.91 6.84 -2.25
C GLY A 23 -44.70 7.30 -1.44
N TYR A 24 -43.89 6.42 -0.83
CA TYR A 24 -42.74 6.83 -0.02
C TYR A 24 -41.47 5.99 -0.19
N LEU A 25 -41.27 5.34 -1.33
CA LEU A 25 -39.92 4.86 -1.68
C LEU A 25 -39.10 6.04 -2.22
N THR A 26 -38.74 6.95 -1.33
CA THR A 26 -37.67 7.90 -1.59
C THR A 26 -36.40 7.09 -1.79
N GLY A 27 -36.02 6.88 -3.05
CA GLY A 27 -34.69 6.40 -3.39
C GLY A 27 -33.69 7.39 -2.80
N ARG A 28 -33.09 7.04 -1.67
CA ARG A 28 -31.95 7.78 -1.12
C ARG A 28 -30.80 7.50 -2.07
N ALA A 29 -30.50 8.44 -2.96
CA ALA A 29 -29.18 8.48 -3.57
C ALA A 29 -28.18 8.53 -2.40
N GLN A 30 -27.37 7.48 -2.27
CA GLN A 30 -26.30 7.47 -1.28
C GLN A 30 -25.20 8.36 -1.86
N ASP A 31 -25.27 9.67 -1.62
CA ASP A 31 -24.13 10.58 -1.74
C ASP A 31 -23.13 10.24 -0.62
N ALA A 32 -22.60 9.02 -0.68
CA ALA A 32 -21.45 8.65 0.12
C ALA A 32 -20.23 9.15 -0.64
N THR A 33 -19.64 10.25 -0.16
CA THR A 33 -18.25 10.55 -0.48
C THR A 33 -17.44 9.30 -0.17
N PRO A 34 -16.71 8.72 -1.14
CA PRO A 34 -15.85 7.57 -0.86
C PRO A 34 -14.97 7.91 0.34
N ALA A 35 -14.85 6.96 1.28
CA ALA A 35 -13.91 7.13 2.38
C ALA A 35 -12.54 7.48 1.79
N ALA A 36 -11.90 8.51 2.33
CA ALA A 36 -10.56 8.88 1.91
C ALA A 36 -9.67 7.64 2.04
N VAL A 37 -9.18 7.14 0.90
CA VAL A 37 -8.17 6.09 0.92
C VAL A 37 -6.87 6.79 1.27
N THR A 38 -6.37 6.57 2.48
CA THR A 38 -5.02 7.01 2.82
C THR A 38 -4.05 6.26 1.91
N ALA A 39 -3.28 7.01 1.12
CA ALA A 39 -2.21 6.42 0.32
C ALA A 39 -1.20 5.73 1.25
N PRO A 40 -0.61 4.60 0.85
CA PRO A 40 0.42 3.95 1.65
C PRO A 40 1.63 4.88 1.78
N LEU A 41 2.18 5.00 3.00
CA LEU A 41 3.39 5.81 3.24
C LEU A 41 4.67 5.14 2.72
N VAL A 42 4.59 3.88 2.30
CA VAL A 42 5.68 3.18 1.62
C VAL A 42 5.10 2.46 0.41
N SER A 43 5.65 2.72 -0.76
CA SER A 43 5.26 2.05 -2.01
C SER A 43 6.50 1.50 -2.72
N GLY A 44 6.33 0.42 -3.48
CA GLY A 44 7.44 -0.24 -4.16
C GLY A 44 7.10 -0.66 -5.58
N GLN A 45 8.03 -0.44 -6.50
CA GLN A 45 7.98 -0.88 -7.89
C GLN A 45 9.07 -1.94 -8.12
N VAL A 46 8.68 -3.10 -8.66
CA VAL A 46 9.65 -4.09 -9.14
C VAL A 46 10.19 -3.61 -10.50
N LEU A 47 11.51 -3.48 -10.59
CA LEU A 47 12.21 -3.09 -11.82
C LEU A 47 12.78 -4.31 -12.55
N GLY A 48 13.06 -5.39 -11.83
CA GLY A 48 13.51 -6.65 -12.40
C GLY A 48 13.64 -7.74 -11.35
N SER A 49 13.69 -8.99 -11.80
CA SER A 49 14.01 -10.13 -10.95
C SER A 49 14.62 -11.27 -11.78
N GLY A 50 15.30 -12.19 -11.09
CA GLY A 50 15.89 -13.37 -11.72
C GLY A 50 16.40 -14.37 -10.70
N LEU A 51 16.79 -15.54 -11.20
CA LEU A 51 17.42 -16.61 -10.42
C LEU A 51 18.90 -16.66 -10.81
N PRO A 52 19.80 -16.07 -10.02
CA PRO A 52 21.22 -16.03 -10.36
C PRO A 52 21.89 -17.40 -10.16
N ASP A 53 22.70 -17.84 -11.12
CA ASP A 53 23.51 -19.06 -10.99
C ASP A 53 24.49 -19.02 -9.82
N ALA A 54 24.95 -17.81 -9.45
CA ALA A 54 25.88 -17.59 -8.34
C ALA A 54 25.24 -17.78 -6.95
N ALA A 55 23.91 -17.79 -6.86
CA ALA A 55 23.18 -18.06 -5.62
C ALA A 55 21.97 -18.99 -5.89
N PRO A 56 22.22 -20.29 -6.11
CA PRO A 56 21.15 -21.25 -6.40
C PRO A 56 20.14 -21.32 -5.24
N GLY A 57 18.86 -21.31 -5.57
CA GLY A 57 17.77 -21.33 -4.59
C GLY A 57 17.33 -19.94 -4.11
N GLU A 58 18.10 -18.89 -4.42
CA GLU A 58 17.75 -17.50 -4.13
C GLU A 58 17.23 -16.78 -5.37
N ALA A 59 16.43 -15.74 -5.15
CA ALA A 59 15.99 -14.84 -6.20
C ALA A 59 16.61 -13.46 -5.99
N LEU A 60 17.24 -12.91 -7.04
CA LEU A 60 17.65 -11.51 -7.06
C LEU A 60 16.47 -10.66 -7.51
N GLY A 61 16.16 -9.61 -6.77
CA GLY A 61 15.13 -8.63 -7.12
C GLY A 61 15.68 -7.22 -7.06
N LEU A 62 15.38 -6.42 -8.09
CA LEU A 62 15.62 -4.98 -8.10
C LEU A 62 14.29 -4.26 -7.91
N ARG A 63 14.24 -3.37 -6.93
CA ARG A 63 13.04 -2.60 -6.59
C ARG A 63 13.40 -1.14 -6.38
N ARG A 64 12.50 -0.25 -6.79
CA ARG A 64 12.50 1.15 -6.36
C ARG A 64 11.41 1.31 -5.31
N THR A 65 11.79 1.78 -4.13
CA THR A 65 10.86 2.00 -3.02
C THR A 65 10.78 3.49 -2.73
N ILE A 66 9.57 4.01 -2.59
CA ILE A 66 9.29 5.39 -2.20
C ILE A 66 8.77 5.36 -0.78
N PHE A 67 9.46 6.08 0.10
CA PHE A 67 9.03 6.34 1.48
C PHE A 67 8.50 7.77 1.51
N GLU A 68 7.20 7.93 1.74
CA GLU A 68 6.62 9.20 2.13
C GLU A 68 7.10 9.58 3.54
N PRO A 69 7.00 10.85 3.96
CA PRO A 69 7.28 11.24 5.34
C PRO A 69 6.56 10.33 6.35
N ASP A 70 7.27 9.95 7.41
CA ASP A 70 6.83 9.00 8.45
C ASP A 70 6.59 7.55 7.98
N GLY A 71 6.83 7.26 6.69
CA GLY A 71 6.83 5.92 6.13
C GLY A 71 7.94 5.07 6.71
N SER A 72 7.60 3.87 7.16
CA SER A 72 8.56 2.88 7.68
C SER A 72 8.19 1.48 7.22
N VAL A 73 9.20 0.61 7.14
CA VAL A 73 9.00 -0.82 6.90
C VAL A 73 9.16 -1.53 8.24
N PRO A 74 8.28 -2.50 8.58
CA PRO A 74 8.47 -3.31 9.78
C PRO A 74 9.84 -3.98 9.81
N LEU A 75 10.34 -4.25 11.00
CA LEU A 75 11.57 -5.01 11.16
C LEU A 75 11.49 -6.34 10.38
N HIS A 76 12.48 -6.57 9.54
CA HIS A 76 12.64 -7.80 8.77
C HIS A 76 14.13 -8.06 8.51
N MET A 77 14.42 -9.26 8.02
CA MET A 77 15.77 -9.70 7.65
C MET A 77 15.76 -10.22 6.22
N HIS A 78 16.90 -10.13 5.54
CA HIS A 78 17.08 -10.69 4.21
C HIS A 78 17.88 -11.99 4.29
N PRO A 79 17.51 -13.04 3.53
CA PRO A 79 18.26 -14.29 3.48
C PRO A 79 19.61 -14.17 2.77
N GLY A 80 19.82 -13.09 2.00
CA GLY A 80 21.05 -12.79 1.28
C GLY A 80 21.47 -11.32 1.41
N ALA A 81 22.48 -10.94 0.62
CA ALA A 81 23.00 -9.58 0.61
C ALA A 81 21.93 -8.57 0.15
N LEU A 82 21.84 -7.45 0.86
CA LEU A 82 21.06 -6.29 0.47
C LEU A 82 22.00 -5.19 0.00
N VAL A 83 21.69 -4.58 -1.14
CA VAL A 83 22.35 -3.36 -1.61
C VAL A 83 21.28 -2.29 -1.77
N LEU A 84 21.52 -1.14 -1.14
CA LEU A 84 20.65 0.03 -1.22
C LEU A 84 21.38 1.14 -1.96
N TYR A 85 20.61 1.98 -2.64
CA TYR A 85 21.08 3.25 -3.19
C TYR A 85 19.99 4.29 -2.94
N VAL A 86 20.32 5.40 -2.30
CA VAL A 86 19.35 6.46 -2.07
C VAL A 86 19.32 7.36 -3.30
N GLU A 87 18.26 7.25 -4.10
CA GLU A 87 18.10 8.07 -5.30
C GLU A 87 17.83 9.55 -4.96
N SER A 88 17.04 9.81 -3.93
CA SER A 88 16.70 11.16 -3.47
C SER A 88 16.19 11.15 -2.03
N GLY A 89 16.32 12.29 -1.34
CA GLY A 89 15.82 12.45 0.04
C GLY A 89 16.77 11.87 1.08
N GLU A 90 16.20 11.50 2.22
CA GLU A 90 16.90 10.94 3.36
C GLU A 90 16.17 9.69 3.87
N LEU A 91 16.93 8.67 4.29
CA LEU A 91 16.41 7.44 4.89
C LEU A 91 17.15 7.18 6.20
N THR A 92 16.42 7.15 7.32
CA THR A 92 16.97 6.66 8.58
C THR A 92 17.09 5.14 8.52
N TYR A 93 18.29 4.63 8.80
CA TYR A 93 18.60 3.22 8.76
C TYR A 93 19.20 2.78 10.09
N THR A 94 18.60 1.77 10.69
CA THR A 94 19.00 1.21 11.98
C THR A 94 19.41 -0.26 11.79
N VAL A 95 20.61 -0.61 12.26
CA VAL A 95 21.10 -2.00 12.21
C VAL A 95 20.71 -2.68 13.51
N LEU A 96 19.93 -3.77 13.45
CA LEU A 96 19.60 -4.56 14.65
C LEU A 96 20.46 -5.80 14.80
N GLU A 97 20.93 -6.37 13.69
CA GLU A 97 21.79 -7.55 13.66
C GLU A 97 22.66 -7.50 12.39
N GLY A 98 23.85 -8.10 12.45
CA GLY A 98 24.82 -8.07 11.37
C GLY A 98 25.57 -6.75 11.26
N ASN A 99 26.26 -6.56 10.15
CA ASN A 99 27.02 -5.35 9.85
C ASN A 99 26.62 -4.81 8.47
N VAL A 100 26.65 -3.49 8.31
CA VAL A 100 26.35 -2.80 7.06
C VAL A 100 27.52 -1.92 6.67
N GLN A 101 27.95 -2.02 5.42
CA GLN A 101 28.93 -1.10 4.84
C GLN A 101 28.20 0.00 4.07
N ILE A 102 28.48 1.24 4.41
CA ILE A 102 27.95 2.43 3.75
C ILE A 102 29.06 3.05 2.94
N GLN A 103 28.79 3.25 1.64
CA GLN A 103 29.64 4.05 0.79
C GLN A 103 29.03 5.44 0.67
N ARG A 104 29.61 6.44 1.33
CA ARG A 104 29.08 7.80 1.26
C ARG A 104 29.20 8.36 -0.15
N VAL A 105 28.27 9.25 -0.50
CA VAL A 105 28.20 9.91 -1.80
C VAL A 105 29.55 10.51 -2.23
N ALA A 106 29.87 10.36 -3.52
CA ALA A 106 31.05 10.95 -4.11
C ALA A 106 30.96 12.48 -4.16
N THR A 107 32.05 13.16 -3.86
CA THR A 107 32.15 14.63 -3.96
C THR A 107 33.11 15.00 -5.07
N ALA A 108 32.65 15.78 -6.06
CA ALA A 108 33.45 16.22 -7.20
C ALA A 108 34.20 15.06 -7.92
N GLY A 109 33.53 13.92 -8.08
CA GLY A 109 34.10 12.72 -8.73
C GLY A 109 35.06 11.91 -7.86
N THR A 110 35.29 12.31 -6.61
CA THR A 110 36.06 11.54 -5.63
C THR A 110 35.11 10.66 -4.82
N PRO A 111 35.34 9.33 -4.69
CA PRO A 111 34.54 8.47 -3.84
C PRO A 111 34.45 9.04 -2.41
N GLY A 112 33.26 8.96 -1.80
CA GLY A 112 33.11 9.31 -0.39
C GLY A 112 33.80 8.30 0.53
N PRO A 113 33.87 8.59 1.83
CA PRO A 113 34.35 7.62 2.81
C PRO A 113 33.45 6.37 2.88
N THR A 114 34.05 5.24 3.24
CA THR A 114 33.32 4.03 3.64
C THR A 114 33.19 4.01 5.16
N GLU A 115 32.02 3.60 5.65
CA GLU A 115 31.68 3.49 7.07
C GLU A 115 31.06 2.11 7.32
N GLU A 116 31.42 1.46 8.43
CA GLU A 116 30.80 0.23 8.87
C GLU A 116 29.87 0.53 10.05
N LEU A 117 28.61 0.07 9.96
CA LEU A 117 27.65 0.09 11.07
C LEU A 117 27.44 -1.31 11.61
N GLY A 118 27.34 -1.42 12.94
CA GLY A 118 27.03 -2.66 13.65
C GLY A 118 25.69 -2.59 14.41
N PRO A 119 25.34 -3.64 15.17
CA PRO A 119 24.08 -3.70 15.89
C PRO A 119 23.89 -2.55 16.89
N GLY A 120 22.73 -1.89 16.81
CA GLY A 120 22.35 -0.73 17.62
C GLY A 120 22.71 0.61 16.98
N ASP A 121 23.53 0.61 15.92
CA ASP A 121 23.87 1.84 15.22
C ASP A 121 22.71 2.32 14.34
N GLU A 122 22.56 3.64 14.28
CA GLU A 122 21.59 4.33 13.44
C GLU A 122 22.27 5.45 12.67
N THR A 123 21.90 5.61 11.40
CA THR A 123 22.38 6.71 10.58
C THR A 123 21.31 7.22 9.64
N VAL A 124 21.54 8.41 9.09
CA VAL A 124 20.76 8.94 7.97
C VAL A 124 21.56 8.71 6.69
N LEU A 125 21.00 7.91 5.79
CA LEU A 125 21.46 7.75 4.42
C LEU A 125 20.91 8.89 3.58
N ARG A 126 21.74 9.45 2.69
CA ARG A 126 21.37 10.59 1.84
C ARG A 126 21.50 10.24 0.39
N ALA A 127 20.89 11.06 -0.46
CA ALA A 127 20.99 10.92 -1.91
C ALA A 127 22.44 10.66 -2.37
N GLY A 128 22.66 9.53 -3.04
CA GLY A 128 23.96 9.09 -3.54
C GLY A 128 24.76 8.17 -2.63
N ASP A 129 24.32 7.95 -1.37
CA ASP A 129 24.80 6.87 -0.51
C ASP A 129 24.28 5.49 -1.00
#